data_AF-A0A453NQ90-F1
#
_entry.id   AF-A0A453NQ90-F1
#
_cell.length_a   1.000
_cell.length_b   1.000
_cell.length_c   1.000
_cell.angle_alpha   90.00
_cell.angle_beta   90.00
_cell.angle_gamma   90.00
#
_symmetry.space_group_name_H-M   'P 1'
#
loop_
_entity.id
_entity.type
_entity.pdbx_description
1 polymer ?
#
loop_
_entity_poly.entity_id
_entity_poly.type
_entity_poly.pdbx_seq_one_letter_code
_entity_poly.pdbx_strand_id
1 'polypeptide(L)'
;PIWWRWYSWACPVAWTLYGLVASQYGDIADVRLEDGEQVNAFIHRFFGFRHDYVGFMAVGVVGFTVLFAFVFAFSIKVLNFQRR
;
A
#
# COMPACT_ATOMS: atom_id res chain seq x y z
N PRO A 1 -1.49 -2.65 19.84
CA PRO A 1 -1.77 -4.05 20.27
C PRO A 1 -1.88 -4.99 19.05
N ILE A 2 -1.59 -6.28 19.22
CA ILE A 2 -1.52 -7.24 18.10
C ILE A 2 -2.85 -7.29 17.31
N TRP A 3 -3.98 -7.20 18.02
CA TRP A 3 -5.31 -7.25 17.40
C TRP A 3 -5.67 -6.03 16.55
N TRP A 4 -4.92 -4.92 16.59
CA TRP A 4 -5.14 -3.77 15.70
C TRP A 4 -4.33 -3.83 14.41
N ARG A 5 -3.35 -4.74 14.31
CA ARG A 5 -2.43 -4.80 13.17
C ARG A 5 -3.11 -5.14 11.85
N TRP A 6 -4.24 -5.85 11.86
CA TRP A 6 -4.97 -6.14 10.62
C TRP A 6 -5.54 -4.87 9.98
N TYR A 7 -5.83 -3.83 10.75
CA TYR A 7 -6.42 -2.60 10.23
C TYR A 7 -5.49 -1.89 9.23
N SER A 8 -4.17 -1.99 9.43
CA SER A 8 -3.21 -1.44 8.46
C SER A 8 -3.27 -2.14 7.10
N TRP A 9 -3.74 -3.40 7.05
CA TRP A 9 -3.93 -4.13 5.79
C TRP A 9 -5.19 -3.71 5.04
N ALA A 10 -6.13 -3.01 5.67
CA ALA A 10 -7.30 -2.44 4.99
C ALA A 10 -7.08 -0.97 4.55
N CYS A 11 -5.96 -0.37 4.94
CA CYS A 11 -5.70 1.05 4.71
C CYS A 11 -4.97 1.26 3.37
N PRO A 12 -5.58 1.94 2.38
CA PRO A 12 -4.94 2.17 1.08
C PRO A 12 -3.66 3.02 1.20
N VAL A 13 -3.58 3.92 2.18
CA VAL A 13 -2.38 4.75 2.43
C VAL A 13 -1.19 3.88 2.85
N ALA A 14 -1.43 2.83 3.64
CA ALA A 14 -0.37 1.90 4.04
C ALA A 14 0.18 1.14 2.83
N TRP A 15 -0.68 0.72 1.91
CA TRP A 15 -0.28 0.05 0.66
C TRP A 15 0.48 1.01 -0.27
N THR A 16 0.04 2.26 -0.38
CA THR A 16 0.76 3.29 -1.16
C THR A 16 2.14 3.58 -0.59
N LEU A 17 2.29 3.76 0.74
CA LEU A 17 3.58 4.00 1.37
C LEU A 17 4.54 2.82 1.20
N TYR A 18 4.04 1.59 1.38
CA TYR A 18 4.81 0.39 1.10
C TYR A 18 5.30 0.40 -0.36
N GLY A 19 4.37 0.58 -1.30
CA GLY A 19 4.66 0.57 -2.73
C GLY A 19 5.72 1.62 -3.10
N LEU A 20 5.56 2.86 -2.63
CA LEU A 20 6.48 3.97 -2.91
C LEU A 20 7.89 3.73 -2.37
N VAL A 21 8.01 3.24 -1.13
CA VAL A 21 9.31 3.02 -0.50
C VAL A 21 9.99 1.80 -1.12
N ALA A 22 9.25 0.70 -1.32
CA ALA A 22 9.78 -0.52 -1.91
C ALA A 22 10.14 -0.34 -3.40
N SER A 23 9.42 0.50 -4.15
CA SER A 23 9.73 0.77 -5.55
C SER A 23 10.95 1.68 -5.73
N GLN A 24 11.21 2.56 -4.76
CA GLN A 24 12.34 3.50 -4.85
C GLN A 24 13.63 2.92 -4.28
N TYR A 25 13.53 2.15 -3.19
CA TYR A 25 14.69 1.75 -2.40
C TYR A 25 14.81 0.23 -2.22
N GLY A 26 13.80 -0.54 -2.62
CA GLY A 26 13.75 -1.99 -2.37
C GLY A 26 14.67 -2.82 -3.27
N ASP A 27 15.17 -2.26 -4.36
CA ASP A 27 16.06 -2.90 -5.34
C ASP A 27 17.46 -2.28 -5.40
N ILE A 28 17.74 -1.27 -4.60
CA ILE A 28 19.06 -0.62 -4.53
C ILE A 28 20.03 -1.49 -3.72
N ALA A 29 20.83 -2.29 -4.44
CA ALA A 29 21.89 -3.13 -3.88
C ALA A 29 23.29 -2.47 -3.95
N ASP A 30 23.48 -1.52 -4.87
CA ASP A 30 24.81 -0.96 -5.17
C ASP A 30 25.23 0.19 -4.23
N VAL A 31 24.26 0.79 -3.52
CA VAL A 31 24.51 1.89 -2.59
C VAL A 31 24.56 1.36 -1.16
N ARG A 32 25.56 1.80 -0.41
CA ARG A 32 25.74 1.46 1.01
C ARG A 32 25.50 2.69 1.89
N LEU A 33 24.91 2.46 3.06
CA LEU A 33 24.83 3.44 4.14
C LEU A 33 26.20 3.63 4.80
N GLU A 34 26.33 4.63 5.67
CA GLU A 34 27.57 4.93 6.42
C GLU A 34 28.08 3.69 7.18
N ASP A 35 27.16 2.87 7.66
CA ASP A 35 27.40 1.63 8.41
C ASP A 35 27.86 0.46 7.52
N GLY A 36 27.86 0.63 6.20
CA GLY A 36 28.23 -0.39 5.20
C GLY A 36 27.09 -1.34 4.79
N GLU A 37 25.90 -1.22 5.38
CA GLU A 37 24.69 -1.97 4.99
C GLU A 37 24.16 -1.51 3.62
N GLN A 38 23.65 -2.43 2.79
CA GLN A 38 22.98 -2.08 1.54
C GLN A 38 21.61 -1.45 1.82
N VAL A 39 21.20 -0.48 0.99
CA VAL A 39 19.92 0.23 1.18
C VAL A 39 18.73 -0.74 1.18
N ASN A 40 18.67 -1.69 0.24
CA ASN A 40 17.61 -2.70 0.19
C ASN A 40 17.52 -3.56 1.47
N ALA A 41 18.67 -3.93 2.06
CA ALA A 41 18.77 -4.73 3.27
C ALA A 41 18.26 -3.95 4.48
N PHE A 42 18.60 -2.66 4.58
CA PHE A 42 18.06 -1.77 5.61
C PHE A 42 16.54 -1.66 5.51
N ILE A 43 16.00 -1.42 4.32
CA ILE A 43 14.55 -1.28 4.09
C ILE A 43 13.82 -2.56 4.47
N HIS A 44 14.36 -3.73 4.11
CA HIS A 44 13.77 -5.01 4.50
C HIS A 44 13.87 -5.25 6.02
N ARG A 45 15.02 -4.97 6.64
CA ARG A 45 15.24 -5.19 8.08
C ARG A 45 14.39 -4.27 8.96
N PHE A 46 14.31 -2.98 8.61
CA PHE A 46 13.66 -1.96 9.42
C PHE A 46 12.15 -1.87 9.15
N PHE A 47 11.75 -1.83 7.87
CA PHE A 47 10.34 -1.69 7.48
C PHE A 47 9.66 -3.03 7.14
N GLY A 48 10.41 -4.09 6.86
CA GLY A 48 9.84 -5.35 6.36
C GLY A 48 9.42 -5.28 4.88
N PHE A 49 9.84 -4.24 4.17
CA PHE A 49 9.41 -3.99 2.80
C PHE A 49 10.27 -4.76 1.80
N ARG A 50 9.63 -5.38 0.80
CA ARG A 50 10.29 -6.14 -0.27
C ARG A 50 9.81 -5.63 -1.62
N HIS A 51 10.75 -5.48 -2.55
CA HIS A 51 10.45 -5.02 -3.90
C HIS A 51 9.46 -5.94 -4.63
N ASP A 52 9.56 -7.26 -4.42
CA ASP A 52 8.66 -8.26 -5.03
C ASP A 52 7.18 -8.03 -4.73
N TYR A 53 6.84 -7.36 -3.62
CA TYR A 53 5.45 -7.07 -3.25
C TYR A 53 4.90 -5.77 -3.82
N VAL A 54 5.71 -4.96 -4.52
CA VAL A 54 5.26 -3.69 -5.12
C VAL A 54 4.05 -3.93 -6.05
N GLY A 55 4.09 -4.99 -6.85
CA GLY A 55 2.97 -5.37 -7.73
C GLY A 55 1.69 -5.69 -6.94
N PHE A 56 1.81 -6.42 -5.82
CA PHE A 56 0.66 -6.72 -4.95
C PHE A 56 0.08 -5.44 -4.33
N MET A 57 0.93 -4.53 -3.86
CA MET A 57 0.47 -3.24 -3.31
C MET A 57 -0.22 -2.38 -4.36
N ALA A 58 0.30 -2.36 -5.60
CA ALA A 58 -0.31 -1.63 -6.71
C ALA A 58 -1.71 -2.17 -7.05
N VAL A 59 -1.86 -3.50 -7.17
CA VAL A 59 -3.17 -4.15 -7.37
C VAL A 59 -4.11 -3.81 -6.23
N GLY A 60 -3.61 -3.81 -5.00
CA GLY A 60 -4.38 -3.44 -3.84
C GLY A 60 -4.93 -2.01 -3.92
N VAL A 61 -4.09 -1.03 -4.22
CA VAL A 61 -4.50 0.37 -4.36
C VAL A 61 -5.55 0.52 -5.45
N VAL A 62 -5.33 -0.07 -6.62
CA VAL A 62 -6.31 -0.06 -7.73
C VAL A 62 -7.64 -0.71 -7.31
N GLY A 63 -7.58 -1.84 -6.62
CA GLY A 63 -8.75 -2.54 -6.11
C GLY A 63 -9.57 -1.68 -5.15
N PHE A 64 -8.91 -0.93 -4.26
CA PHE A 64 -9.58 0.02 -3.38
C PHE A 64 -10.27 1.15 -4.17
N THR A 65 -9.62 1.72 -5.18
CA THR A 65 -10.21 2.79 -6.01
C THR A 65 -11.45 2.30 -6.75
N VAL A 66 -11.38 1.09 -7.32
CA VAL A 66 -12.50 0.45 -8.01
C VAL A 66 -13.65 0.16 -7.04
N LEU A 67 -13.35 -0.42 -5.88
CA LEU A 67 -14.34 -0.67 -4.83
C LEU A 67 -15.03 0.63 -4.40
N PHE A 68 -14.26 1.68 -4.15
CA PHE A 68 -14.78 3.00 -3.77
C PHE A 68 -15.71 3.55 -4.86
N ALA A 69 -15.32 3.49 -6.12
CA ALA A 69 -16.14 3.94 -7.25
C ALA A 69 -17.46 3.15 -7.33
N PHE A 70 -17.43 1.82 -7.16
CA PHE A 70 -18.63 0.99 -7.14
C PHE A 70 -19.54 1.30 -5.96
N VAL A 71 -18.99 1.41 -4.74
CA VAL A 71 -19.75 1.76 -3.54
C VAL A 71 -20.38 3.14 -3.71
N PHE A 72 -19.64 4.11 -4.25
CA PHE A 72 -20.15 5.45 -4.51
C PHE A 72 -21.30 5.44 -5.54
N ALA A 73 -21.12 4.78 -6.68
CA ALA A 73 -22.16 4.66 -7.71
C ALA A 73 -23.41 3.92 -7.19
N PHE A 74 -23.23 2.85 -6.42
CA PHE A 74 -24.32 2.12 -5.78
C PHE A 74 -25.03 2.98 -4.73
N SER A 75 -24.27 3.69 -3.89
CA SER A 75 -24.80 4.59 -2.88
C SER A 75 -25.61 5.70 -3.51
N ILE A 76 -25.14 6.30 -4.61
CA ILE A 76 -25.96 7.22 -5.41
C ILE A 76 -27.22 6.50 -5.86
N LYS A 77 -27.15 5.35 -6.53
CA LYS A 77 -28.37 4.68 -7.03
C LYS A 77 -29.41 4.38 -5.94
N VAL A 78 -28.99 3.97 -4.74
CA VAL A 78 -29.87 3.55 -3.64
C VAL A 78 -30.33 4.73 -2.77
N LEU A 79 -29.41 5.65 -2.43
CA LEU A 79 -29.67 6.81 -1.58
C LEU A 79 -30.18 8.01 -2.38
N ASN A 80 -30.18 7.95 -3.72
CA ASN A 80 -30.85 8.94 -4.55
C ASN A 80 -32.37 8.78 -4.37
N PHE A 81 -32.84 9.34 -3.25
CA PHE A 81 -34.21 9.57 -2.85
C PHE A 81 -34.90 10.63 -3.71
N GLN A 82 -34.44 10.88 -4.94
CA GLN A 82 -35.25 11.49 -6.00
C GLN A 82 -36.33 10.49 -6.46
N ARG A 83 -37.16 10.05 -5.51
CA ARG A 83 -38.60 9.90 -5.72
C ARG A 83 -39.08 11.32 -6.00
N ARG A 84 -39.22 11.71 -7.26
CA ARG A 84 -39.81 13.01 -7.70
C ARG A 84 -39.39 14.23 -6.87
#